data_AF-A0A3N1UR04-F1
#
_entry.id   AF-A0A3N1UR04-F1
#
_cell.length_a   1.000
_cell.length_b   1.000
_cell.length_c   1.000
_cell.angle_alpha   90.00
_cell.angle_beta   90.00
_cell.angle_gamma   90.00
#
_symmetry.space_group_name_H-M   'P 1'
#
loop_
_entity.id
_entity.type
_entity.pdbx_description
1 polymer ?
#
loop_
_entity_poly.entity_id
_entity_poly.type
_entity_poly.pdbx_seq_one_letter_code
_entity_poly.pdbx_strand_id
1 'polypeptide(L)'
;MSKGLTPRHGRRLVRCLRHPLFPLYALERNLGMLLHENGSRGPLARRAARWVTVIWERIQWFQELIGAQNGASGPENSASALHGLNDSPDRSRIESYCDHCGLCCEICSGFPDFPDPENPPQAWQFAFGQGLGYGHRFCPFLMQNRREGRSFCAIHPHRPNPCRIFEEDECRTVKTELKDELARTRGRPLRFSARIGRFMGRAVKTGRGFRLLPHEE
;
A
#
# COMPACT_ATOMS: atom_id res chain seq x y z
N MET A 1 -6.21 -19.68 -19.01
CA MET A 1 -6.61 -18.91 -20.22
C MET A 1 -6.09 -17.47 -20.13
N SER A 2 -4.89 -17.20 -20.67
CA SER A 2 -4.31 -15.83 -20.67
C SER A 2 -4.92 -15.00 -21.79
N LYS A 3 -5.85 -14.10 -21.44
CA LYS A 3 -6.26 -13.02 -22.35
C LYS A 3 -5.09 -12.04 -22.49
N GLY A 4 -4.51 -11.94 -23.68
CA GLY A 4 -3.42 -11.00 -23.96
C GLY A 4 -3.80 -9.56 -23.60
N LEU A 5 -2.86 -8.81 -23.01
CA LEU A 5 -3.01 -7.39 -22.71
C LEU A 5 -3.20 -6.59 -24.01
N THR A 6 -4.44 -6.19 -24.31
CA THR A 6 -4.68 -5.35 -25.49
C THR A 6 -4.11 -3.93 -25.26
N PRO A 7 -3.77 -3.17 -26.32
CA PRO A 7 -3.19 -1.82 -26.19
C PRO A 7 -4.03 -0.84 -25.34
N ARG A 8 -5.36 -1.04 -25.30
CA ARG A 8 -6.28 -0.28 -24.45
C ARG A 8 -6.09 -0.57 -22.96
N HIS A 9 -5.77 -1.81 -22.59
CA HIS A 9 -5.44 -2.18 -21.21
C HIS A 9 -4.12 -1.53 -20.76
N GLY A 10 -3.11 -1.48 -21.63
CA GLY A 10 -1.84 -0.82 -21.34
C GLY A 10 -1.98 0.67 -21.02
N ARG A 11 -2.76 1.42 -21.81
CA ARG A 11 -3.02 2.85 -21.54
C ARG A 11 -3.77 3.08 -20.22
N ARG A 12 -4.72 2.20 -19.88
CA ARG A 12 -5.47 2.26 -18.61
C ARG A 12 -4.57 2.00 -17.40
N LEU A 13 -3.67 1.02 -17.49
CA LEU A 13 -2.69 0.72 -16.45
C LEU A 13 -1.77 1.91 -16.16
N VAL A 14 -1.18 2.47 -17.22
CA VAL A 14 -0.30 3.64 -17.10
C VAL A 14 -1.04 4.83 -16.49
N ARG A 15 -2.32 5.03 -16.84
CA ARG A 15 -3.15 6.07 -16.24
C ARG A 15 -3.34 5.87 -14.74
N CYS A 16 -3.62 4.66 -14.28
CA CYS A 16 -3.77 4.37 -12.85
C CYS A 16 -2.47 4.57 -12.08
N LEU A 17 -1.33 4.08 -12.59
CA LEU A 17 -0.02 4.28 -11.95
C LEU A 17 0.38 5.77 -11.88
N ARG A 18 -0.10 6.58 -12.84
CA ARG A 18 0.12 8.03 -12.86
C ARG A 18 -0.92 8.80 -12.04
N HIS A 19 -1.93 8.14 -11.48
CA HIS A 19 -2.94 8.81 -10.69
C HIS A 19 -2.29 9.46 -9.46
N PRO A 20 -2.62 10.72 -9.11
CA PRO A 20 -1.98 11.44 -8.01
C PRO A 20 -2.17 10.79 -6.64
N LEU A 21 -3.24 9.98 -6.49
CA LEU A 21 -3.58 9.23 -5.28
C LEU A 21 -3.04 7.78 -5.23
N PHE A 22 -2.45 7.30 -6.32
CA PHE A 22 -1.94 5.93 -6.39
C PHE A 22 -0.74 5.77 -5.44
N PRO A 23 -0.68 4.71 -4.61
CA PRO A 23 0.37 4.51 -3.60
C PRO A 23 1.66 3.98 -4.23
N LEU A 24 2.24 4.76 -5.15
CA LEU A 24 3.37 4.37 -5.96
C LEU A 24 4.59 4.04 -5.10
N TYR A 25 4.90 4.88 -4.10
CA TYR A 25 6.05 4.63 -3.23
C TYR A 25 5.91 3.35 -2.39
N ALA A 26 4.68 3.03 -1.94
CA ALA A 26 4.44 1.77 -1.22
C ALA A 26 4.56 0.56 -2.15
N LEU A 27 4.06 0.67 -3.38
CA LEU A 27 4.18 -0.38 -4.39
C LEU A 27 5.66 -0.62 -4.76
N GLU A 28 6.43 0.43 -5.02
CA GLU A 28 7.86 0.33 -5.33
C GLU A 28 8.64 -0.35 -4.21
N ARG A 29 8.39 0.05 -2.95
CA ARG A 29 9.00 -0.60 -1.78
C ARG A 29 8.60 -2.07 -1.67
N ASN A 30 7.33 -2.40 -1.88
CA ASN A 30 6.84 -3.77 -1.86
C ASN A 30 7.56 -4.64 -2.91
N LEU A 31 7.60 -4.18 -4.16
CA LEU A 31 8.29 -4.88 -5.26
C LEU A 31 9.78 -5.04 -4.98
N GLY A 32 10.41 -4.01 -4.40
CA GLY A 32 11.78 -4.08 -3.88
C GLY A 32 11.95 -5.20 -2.86
N MET A 33 11.13 -5.25 -1.82
CA MET A 33 11.18 -6.30 -0.79
C MET A 33 10.99 -7.71 -1.35
N LEU A 34 10.05 -7.88 -2.29
CA LEU A 34 9.82 -9.15 -2.97
C LEU A 34 11.04 -9.64 -3.78
N LEU A 35 11.91 -8.73 -4.23
CA LEU A 35 13.18 -9.12 -4.87
C LEU A 35 14.12 -9.80 -3.89
N HIS A 36 14.09 -9.40 -2.63
CA HIS A 36 15.07 -9.81 -1.64
C HIS A 36 14.68 -11.08 -0.89
N GLU A 37 13.39 -11.25 -0.57
CA GLU A 37 12.94 -12.42 0.18
C GLU A 37 12.87 -13.70 -0.63
N ASN A 38 12.65 -13.61 -1.95
CA ASN A 38 12.63 -14.80 -2.80
C ASN A 38 14.03 -15.31 -3.17
N GLY A 39 15.05 -14.90 -2.39
CA GLY A 39 16.37 -15.52 -2.36
C GLY A 39 16.95 -15.84 -3.73
N SER A 40 16.93 -14.94 -4.72
CA SER A 40 17.66 -15.04 -6.01
C SER A 40 17.61 -16.37 -6.80
N ARG A 41 16.79 -17.37 -6.43
CA ARG A 41 16.90 -18.76 -6.90
C ARG A 41 15.76 -19.21 -7.81
N GLY A 42 14.83 -18.30 -8.14
CA GLY A 42 13.73 -18.56 -9.07
C GLY A 42 13.97 -17.97 -10.48
N PRO A 43 13.40 -18.58 -11.54
CA PRO A 43 13.42 -18.02 -12.90
C PRO A 43 12.91 -16.57 -12.94
N LEU A 44 13.55 -15.72 -13.74
CA LEU A 44 13.15 -14.31 -13.93
C LEU A 44 11.69 -14.19 -14.37
N ALA A 45 11.22 -15.12 -15.20
CA ALA A 45 9.84 -15.17 -15.67
C ALA A 45 8.83 -15.34 -14.52
N ARG A 46 9.09 -16.24 -13.55
CA ARG A 46 8.24 -16.42 -12.36
C ARG A 46 8.21 -15.18 -11.49
N ARG A 47 9.35 -14.48 -11.35
CA ARG A 47 9.45 -13.22 -10.60
C ARG A 47 8.67 -12.10 -11.28
N ALA A 48 8.86 -11.95 -12.59
CA ALA A 48 8.15 -10.98 -13.40
C ALA A 48 6.63 -11.25 -13.39
N ALA A 49 6.21 -12.51 -13.51
CA ALA A 49 4.82 -12.89 -13.39
C ALA A 49 4.23 -12.46 -12.03
N ARG A 50 4.93 -12.75 -10.92
CA ARG A 50 4.50 -12.33 -9.58
C ARG A 50 4.41 -10.80 -9.45
N TRP A 51 5.35 -10.06 -10.00
CA TRP A 51 5.28 -8.60 -10.02
C TRP A 51 4.10 -8.07 -10.81
N VAL A 52 3.88 -8.63 -12.00
CA VAL A 52 2.74 -8.27 -12.84
C VAL A 52 1.45 -8.55 -12.09
N THR A 53 1.34 -9.69 -11.39
CA THR A 53 0.19 -10.01 -10.53
C THR A 53 -0.02 -8.95 -9.44
N VAL A 54 1.02 -8.64 -8.65
CA VAL A 54 0.92 -7.63 -7.56
C VAL A 54 0.53 -6.25 -8.11
N ILE A 55 1.13 -5.81 -9.22
CA ILE A 55 0.80 -4.54 -9.86
C ILE A 55 -0.64 -4.55 -10.36
N TRP A 56 -1.06 -5.64 -10.99
CA TRP A 56 -2.39 -5.79 -11.56
C TRP A 56 -3.48 -5.79 -10.49
N GLU A 57 -3.36 -6.63 -9.47
CA GLU A 57 -4.26 -6.69 -8.31
C GLU A 57 -4.36 -5.32 -7.63
N ARG A 58 -3.22 -4.63 -7.46
CA ARG A 58 -3.21 -3.28 -6.87
C ARG A 58 -3.95 -2.28 -7.73
N ILE A 59 -3.79 -2.31 -9.05
CA ILE A 59 -4.47 -1.39 -9.96
C ILE A 59 -5.97 -1.68 -10.01
N GLN A 60 -6.38 -2.95 -10.04
CA GLN A 60 -7.80 -3.32 -10.00
C GLN A 60 -8.44 -2.81 -8.71
N TRP A 61 -7.83 -3.09 -7.56
CA TRP A 61 -8.33 -2.60 -6.28
C TRP A 61 -8.37 -1.08 -6.21
N PHE A 62 -7.33 -0.40 -6.69
CA PHE A 62 -7.29 1.06 -6.72
C PHE A 62 -8.42 1.67 -7.56
N GLN A 63 -8.78 1.04 -8.68
CA GLN A 63 -9.91 1.50 -9.49
C GLN A 63 -11.24 1.33 -8.77
N GLU A 64 -11.41 0.26 -7.99
CA GLU A 64 -12.59 0.07 -7.14
C GLU A 64 -12.70 1.17 -6.08
N LEU A 65 -11.60 1.47 -5.38
CA LEU A 65 -11.56 2.55 -4.38
C LEU A 65 -11.93 3.90 -4.97
N ILE A 66 -11.31 4.29 -6.10
CA ILE A 66 -11.60 5.57 -6.76
C ILE A 66 -13.02 5.59 -7.34
N GLY A 67 -13.51 4.47 -7.86
CA GLY A 67 -14.88 4.34 -8.35
C GLY A 67 -15.91 4.58 -7.24
N ALA A 68 -15.71 3.95 -6.08
CA ALA A 68 -16.56 4.13 -4.91
C ALA A 68 -16.54 5.59 -4.40
N GLN A 69 -15.36 6.24 -4.39
CA GLN A 69 -15.22 7.64 -3.98
C GLN A 69 -15.87 8.63 -4.94
N ASN A 70 -15.84 8.35 -6.25
CA ASN A 70 -16.48 9.22 -7.24
C ASN A 70 -18.01 9.06 -7.27
N GLY A 71 -18.53 7.88 -6.92
CA GLY A 71 -19.97 7.65 -6.73
C GLY A 71 -20.53 8.28 -5.46
N ALA A 72 -19.68 8.46 -4.45
CA ALA A 72 -19.98 9.17 -3.21
C ALA A 72 -19.48 10.63 -3.28
N SER A 73 -20.08 11.47 -4.11
CA SER A 73 -19.94 12.94 -4.07
C SER A 73 -18.54 13.52 -3.76
N GLY A 74 -17.49 13.10 -4.47
CA GLY A 74 -16.24 13.85 -4.62
C GLY A 74 -15.29 13.92 -3.40
N PRO A 75 -13.97 14.11 -3.64
CA PRO A 75 -12.93 14.15 -2.61
C PRO A 75 -12.99 15.39 -1.69
N GLU A 76 -13.94 16.31 -1.93
CA GLU A 76 -14.16 17.51 -1.10
C GLU A 76 -15.28 17.35 -0.05
N ASN A 77 -16.07 16.28 -0.08
CA ASN A 77 -17.13 16.04 0.92
C ASN A 77 -16.72 15.14 2.10
N SER A 78 -15.43 14.83 2.26
CA SER A 78 -14.94 14.15 3.46
C SER A 78 -14.90 15.05 4.72
N ALA A 79 -15.26 16.33 4.61
CA ALA A 79 -15.49 17.22 5.76
C ALA A 79 -16.94 17.21 6.26
N SER A 80 -17.95 16.92 5.42
CA SER A 80 -19.36 16.89 5.84
C SER A 80 -19.80 15.57 6.46
N ALA A 81 -19.10 14.46 6.20
CA ALA A 81 -19.32 13.18 6.89
C ALA A 81 -18.82 13.17 8.35
N LEU A 82 -18.07 14.20 8.77
CA LEU A 82 -17.68 14.43 10.17
C LEU A 82 -18.81 15.02 11.02
N HIS A 83 -19.91 15.47 10.43
CA HIS A 83 -20.99 16.14 11.17
C HIS A 83 -22.15 15.24 11.63
N GLY A 84 -22.06 13.92 11.43
CA GLY A 84 -23.20 13.00 11.61
C GLY A 84 -23.11 11.93 12.70
N LEU A 85 -21.96 11.78 13.39
CA LEU A 85 -21.80 10.79 14.46
C LEU A 85 -21.05 11.42 15.64
N ASN A 86 -21.63 12.50 16.18
CA ASN A 86 -21.30 13.00 17.50
C ASN A 86 -21.75 11.98 18.56
N ASP A 87 -21.04 11.94 19.68
CA ASP A 87 -21.39 11.23 20.93
C ASP A 87 -20.66 9.91 21.23
N SER A 88 -19.39 9.77 20.80
CA SER A 88 -18.48 8.88 21.53
C SER A 88 -17.15 9.59 21.85
N PRO A 89 -16.82 9.81 23.14
CA PRO A 89 -15.60 10.51 23.56
C PRO A 89 -14.30 9.79 23.14
N ASP A 90 -14.39 8.54 22.72
CA ASP A 90 -13.24 7.75 22.29
C ASP A 90 -12.81 8.08 20.84
N ARG A 91 -13.74 8.50 19.97
CA ARG A 91 -13.43 8.84 18.56
C ARG A 91 -12.63 10.12 18.39
N SER A 92 -12.93 11.16 19.19
CA SER A 92 -12.20 12.43 19.14
C SER A 92 -10.72 12.26 19.50
N ARG A 93 -10.42 11.34 20.42
CA ARG A 93 -9.04 11.00 20.79
C ARG A 93 -8.29 10.31 19.65
N ILE A 94 -8.90 9.31 19.00
CA ILE A 94 -8.25 8.58 17.88
C ILE A 94 -8.04 9.48 16.64
N GLU A 95 -8.93 10.44 16.40
CA GLU A 95 -8.78 11.40 15.29
C GLU A 95 -7.74 12.48 15.59
N SER A 96 -7.45 12.77 16.85
CA SER A 96 -6.55 13.87 17.24
C SER A 96 -5.06 13.62 16.95
N TYR A 97 -4.58 12.38 16.93
CA TYR A 97 -3.15 12.07 16.74
C TYR A 97 -2.78 11.53 15.35
N CYS A 98 -3.77 11.13 14.54
CA CYS A 98 -3.52 10.62 13.19
C CYS A 98 -3.27 11.79 12.23
N ASP A 99 -2.05 11.88 11.70
CA ASP A 99 -1.62 12.91 10.74
C ASP A 99 -1.58 12.38 9.29
N HIS A 100 -2.21 11.22 9.05
CA HIS A 100 -2.20 10.53 7.77
C HIS A 100 -0.78 10.22 7.24
N CYS A 101 0.22 10.00 8.10
CA CYS A 101 1.55 9.57 7.66
C CYS A 101 1.56 8.22 6.90
N GLY A 102 0.58 7.34 7.16
CA GLY A 102 0.44 6.03 6.52
C GLY A 102 1.32 4.94 7.12
N LEU A 103 2.02 5.21 8.23
CA LEU A 103 2.89 4.24 8.90
C LEU A 103 2.11 3.02 9.41
N CYS A 104 0.92 3.22 9.98
CA CYS A 104 0.02 2.14 10.38
C CYS A 104 -0.53 1.31 9.20
N CYS A 105 -0.35 1.77 7.96
CA CYS A 105 -0.80 1.08 6.76
C CYS A 105 0.30 0.26 6.08
N GLU A 106 1.48 0.13 6.68
CA GLU A 106 2.57 -0.76 6.23
C GLU A 106 2.35 -2.23 6.65
N ILE A 107 1.08 -2.65 6.72
CA ILE A 107 0.64 -4.03 7.00
C ILE A 107 -0.16 -4.57 5.81
N CYS A 108 -0.01 -5.83 5.44
CA CYS A 108 -0.75 -6.42 4.30
C CYS A 108 -2.23 -6.66 4.59
N SER A 109 -2.56 -6.97 5.85
CA SER A 109 -3.89 -7.30 6.33
C SER A 109 -3.96 -7.10 7.84
N GLY A 110 -5.16 -7.22 8.41
CA GLY A 110 -5.37 -7.20 9.85
C GLY A 110 -6.63 -7.97 10.25
N PHE A 111 -6.96 -7.99 11.54
CA PHE A 111 -8.19 -8.62 12.02
C PHE A 111 -9.42 -7.80 11.57
N PRO A 112 -10.36 -8.37 10.78
CA PRO A 112 -11.45 -7.62 10.17
C PRO A 112 -12.61 -7.37 11.16
N ASP A 113 -12.27 -6.78 12.30
CA ASP A 113 -13.23 -6.35 13.32
C ASP A 113 -13.61 -4.89 13.05
N PHE A 114 -14.75 -4.68 12.42
CA PHE A 114 -15.26 -3.37 12.06
C PHE A 114 -16.33 -2.93 13.06
N PRO A 115 -16.35 -1.65 13.45
CA PRO A 115 -17.34 -1.13 14.40
C PRO A 115 -18.78 -1.20 13.85
N ASP A 116 -18.92 -1.15 12.52
CA ASP A 116 -20.18 -1.30 11.81
C ASP A 116 -20.02 -2.45 10.79
N PRO A 117 -20.63 -3.62 11.03
CA PRO A 117 -20.54 -4.76 10.12
C PRO A 117 -21.19 -4.51 8.75
N GLU A 118 -22.06 -3.51 8.62
CA GLU A 118 -22.68 -3.13 7.35
C GLU A 118 -21.84 -2.08 6.58
N ASN A 119 -20.85 -1.47 7.25
CA ASN A 119 -20.04 -0.39 6.69
C ASN A 119 -18.57 -0.43 7.16
N PRO A 120 -17.61 -0.76 6.29
CA PRO A 120 -17.64 -0.70 4.82
C PRO A 120 -18.25 -1.95 4.17
N PRO A 121 -18.46 -1.97 2.83
CA PRO A 121 -18.96 -3.15 2.12
C PRO A 121 -18.20 -4.42 2.48
N GLN A 122 -18.88 -5.58 2.50
CA GLN A 122 -18.26 -6.86 2.87
C GLN A 122 -16.99 -7.19 2.07
N ALA A 123 -16.93 -6.81 0.79
CA ALA A 123 -15.75 -6.97 -0.05
C ALA A 123 -14.53 -6.20 0.50
N TRP A 124 -14.75 -5.02 1.09
CA TRP A 124 -13.70 -4.21 1.71
C TRP A 124 -13.24 -4.80 3.03
N GLN A 125 -14.17 -5.30 3.84
CA GLN A 125 -13.84 -6.02 5.06
C GLN A 125 -13.01 -7.27 4.76
N PHE A 126 -13.39 -8.03 3.73
CA PHE A 126 -12.65 -9.18 3.25
C PHE A 126 -11.25 -8.80 2.76
N ALA A 127 -11.13 -7.74 1.95
CA ALA A 127 -9.84 -7.24 1.48
C ALA A 127 -8.94 -6.81 2.64
N PHE A 128 -9.47 -6.17 3.69
CA PHE A 128 -8.69 -5.86 4.90
C PHE A 128 -8.20 -7.13 5.60
N GLY A 129 -9.08 -8.12 5.76
CA GLY A 129 -8.78 -9.38 6.45
C GLY A 129 -7.74 -10.24 5.75
N GLN A 130 -7.81 -10.30 4.41
CA GLN A 130 -6.99 -11.23 3.60
C GLN A 130 -5.85 -10.55 2.83
N GLY A 131 -5.88 -9.22 2.73
CA GLY A 131 -5.03 -8.47 1.82
C GLY A 131 -5.44 -8.65 0.36
N LEU A 132 -4.62 -8.14 -0.57
CA LEU A 132 -4.88 -8.22 -2.02
C LEU A 132 -4.27 -9.46 -2.68
N GLY A 133 -3.87 -10.46 -1.88
CA GLY A 133 -3.24 -11.68 -2.37
C GLY A 133 -1.73 -11.77 -2.10
N TYR A 134 -1.11 -12.79 -2.70
CA TYR A 134 0.25 -13.18 -2.36
C TYR A 134 1.30 -12.17 -2.82
N GLY A 135 2.11 -11.68 -1.88
CA GLY A 135 3.17 -10.71 -2.13
C GLY A 135 2.76 -9.25 -1.96
N HIS A 136 1.53 -8.96 -1.54
CA HIS A 136 1.20 -7.63 -1.00
C HIS A 136 1.72 -7.49 0.43
N ARG A 137 2.20 -6.29 0.78
CA ARG A 137 2.84 -6.00 2.08
C ARG A 137 2.33 -4.75 2.78
N PHE A 138 1.36 -4.09 2.18
CA PHE A 138 0.82 -2.85 2.69
C PHE A 138 -0.68 -2.83 2.42
N CYS A 139 -1.36 -1.97 3.17
CA CYS A 139 -2.79 -2.06 3.34
C CYS A 139 -3.49 -1.84 1.99
N PRO A 140 -4.54 -2.63 1.66
CA PRO A 140 -5.37 -2.41 0.48
C PRO A 140 -5.86 -0.96 0.38
N PHE A 141 -6.14 -0.33 1.52
CA PHE A 141 -6.73 1.02 1.61
C PHE A 141 -5.70 2.15 1.66
N LEU A 142 -4.40 1.85 1.59
CA LEU A 142 -3.37 2.89 1.54
C LEU A 142 -3.45 3.68 0.23
N MET A 143 -3.70 4.97 0.35
CA MET A 143 -3.57 5.93 -0.74
C MET A 143 -2.45 6.93 -0.43
N GLN A 144 -2.02 7.64 -1.46
CA GLN A 144 -0.91 8.56 -1.34
C GLN A 144 -1.14 9.81 -2.15
N ASN A 145 -1.22 10.97 -1.51
CA ASN A 145 -1.14 12.25 -2.18
C ASN A 145 0.32 12.54 -2.54
N ARG A 146 0.67 12.27 -3.80
CA ARG A 146 2.04 12.49 -4.30
C ARG A 146 2.47 13.96 -4.36
N ARG A 147 1.53 14.91 -4.39
CA ARG A 147 1.85 16.35 -4.41
C ARG A 147 2.30 16.83 -3.04
N GLU A 148 1.64 16.34 -1.99
CA GLU A 148 1.92 16.71 -0.60
C GLU A 148 2.90 15.75 0.08
N GLY A 149 3.24 14.63 -0.55
CA GLY A 149 4.07 13.59 0.06
C GLY A 149 3.38 12.90 1.24
N ARG A 150 2.05 12.95 1.30
CA ARG A 150 1.26 12.38 2.39
C ARG A 150 0.60 11.08 1.98
N SER A 151 0.46 10.18 2.93
CA SER A 151 -0.38 8.99 2.76
C SER A 151 -1.79 9.28 3.29
N PHE A 152 -2.74 8.38 3.12
CA PHE A 152 -4.00 8.38 3.86
C PHE A 152 -4.72 7.05 3.69
N CYS A 153 -5.67 6.77 4.57
CA CYS A 153 -6.48 5.56 4.51
C CYS A 153 -7.80 5.87 3.79
N ALA A 154 -8.09 5.12 2.71
CA ALA A 154 -9.32 5.26 1.92
C ALA A 154 -10.60 5.04 2.74
N ILE A 155 -10.50 4.27 3.83
CA ILE A 155 -11.61 3.93 4.72
C ILE A 155 -11.40 4.52 6.12
N HIS A 156 -10.66 5.63 6.25
CA HIS A 156 -10.30 6.19 7.56
C HIS A 156 -11.48 6.29 8.54
N PRO A 157 -12.68 6.80 8.16
CA PRO A 157 -13.84 6.86 9.05
C PRO A 157 -14.36 5.49 9.48
N HIS A 158 -14.24 4.50 8.59
CA HIS A 158 -14.72 3.12 8.75
C HIS A 158 -13.59 2.15 9.11
N ARG A 159 -12.47 2.65 9.64
CA ARG A 159 -11.32 1.80 9.95
C ARG A 159 -11.69 0.73 11.01
N PRO A 160 -11.13 -0.49 10.89
CA PRO A 160 -11.30 -1.57 11.86
C PRO A 160 -10.89 -1.16 13.27
N ASN A 161 -11.46 -1.81 14.28
CA ASN A 161 -11.09 -1.64 15.69
C ASN A 161 -9.59 -1.86 15.93
N PRO A 162 -8.90 -2.87 15.36
CA PRO A 162 -7.44 -2.95 15.49
C PRO A 162 -6.69 -1.71 15.00
N CYS A 163 -7.17 -1.04 13.95
CA CYS A 163 -6.59 0.22 13.47
C CYS A 163 -6.95 1.43 14.34
N ARG A 164 -8.02 1.33 15.14
CA ARG A 164 -8.39 2.33 16.16
C ARG A 164 -7.59 2.13 17.43
N ILE A 165 -7.37 0.87 17.79
CA ILE A 165 -6.57 0.42 18.93
C ILE A 165 -5.10 0.67 18.67
N PHE A 166 -4.60 0.79 17.43
CA PHE A 166 -3.21 1.21 17.19
C PHE A 166 -2.95 2.56 17.89
N GLU A 167 -2.44 2.49 19.12
CA GLU A 167 -2.68 3.53 20.11
C GLU A 167 -1.85 4.76 19.76
N GLU A 168 -2.24 5.89 20.34
CA GLU A 168 -1.50 7.13 20.18
C GLU A 168 0.00 6.96 20.50
N ASP A 169 0.32 6.18 21.54
CA ASP A 169 1.69 5.94 22.00
C ASP A 169 2.49 5.08 21.02
N GLU A 170 1.88 4.02 20.44
CA GLU A 170 2.50 3.21 19.40
C GLU A 170 2.78 4.06 18.16
N CYS A 171 1.80 4.88 17.76
CA CYS A 171 1.92 5.80 16.63
C CYS A 171 3.04 6.83 16.85
N ARG A 172 3.09 7.45 18.03
CA ARG A 172 4.14 8.39 18.42
C ARG A 172 5.52 7.74 18.47
N THR A 173 5.61 6.51 18.96
CA THR A 173 6.86 5.74 19.04
C THR A 173 7.41 5.49 17.63
N VAL A 174 6.60 4.93 16.73
CA VAL A 174 7.02 4.65 15.34
C VAL A 174 7.43 5.93 14.61
N LYS A 175 6.71 7.05 14.81
CA LYS A 175 7.09 8.36 14.23
C LYS A 175 8.42 8.87 14.76
N THR A 176 8.65 8.75 16.06
CA THR A 176 9.88 9.20 16.72
C THR A 176 11.07 8.38 16.24
N GLU A 177 10.94 7.04 16.21
CA GLU A 177 11.98 6.15 15.70
C GLU A 177 12.35 6.46 14.25
N LEU A 178 11.34 6.72 13.40
CA LEU A 178 11.57 7.10 12.02
C LEU A 178 12.30 8.46 11.91
N LYS A 179 11.90 9.44 12.72
CA LYS A 179 12.54 10.76 12.75
C LYS A 179 13.99 10.67 13.22
N ASP A 180 14.25 9.94 14.30
CA ASP A 180 15.58 9.73 14.87
C ASP A 180 16.48 8.99 13.91
N GLU A 181 15.94 8.02 13.18
CA GLU A 181 16.69 7.42 12.09
C GLU A 181 17.00 8.43 10.98
N LEU A 182 15.99 9.13 10.45
CA LEU A 182 16.20 10.10 9.38
C LEU A 182 17.25 11.15 9.77
N ALA A 183 17.30 11.55 11.04
CA ALA A 183 18.36 12.39 11.58
C ALA A 183 19.73 11.67 11.52
N ARG A 184 19.83 10.43 12.01
CA ARG A 184 21.08 9.62 11.97
C ARG A 184 21.59 9.37 10.55
N THR A 185 20.70 9.29 9.57
CA THR A 185 21.04 8.95 8.18
C THR A 185 21.13 10.16 7.25
N ARG A 186 21.03 11.39 7.77
CA ARG A 186 21.02 12.66 7.01
C ARG A 186 19.91 12.70 5.96
N GLY A 187 18.70 12.34 6.35
CA GLY A 187 17.52 12.31 5.49
C GLY A 187 17.46 11.12 4.52
N ARG A 188 18.37 10.15 4.64
CA ARG A 188 18.31 8.91 3.85
C ARG A 188 17.43 7.91 4.58
N PRO A 189 16.29 7.47 4.05
CA PRO A 189 15.42 6.52 4.76
C PRO A 189 16.18 5.26 5.24
N LEU A 190 15.72 4.70 6.37
CA LEU A 190 16.34 3.58 7.09
C LEU A 190 16.82 2.44 6.18
N ARG A 191 17.95 1.86 6.60
CA ARG A 191 18.71 0.77 5.96
C ARG A 191 17.97 -0.56 5.71
N PHE A 192 16.66 -0.65 5.80
CA PHE A 192 15.91 -1.79 5.25
C PHE A 192 16.03 -1.81 3.71
N SER A 193 16.06 -0.63 3.09
CA SER A 193 16.32 -0.44 1.65
C SER A 193 17.82 -0.51 1.26
N ALA A 194 18.74 -0.15 2.16
CA ALA A 194 20.16 0.05 1.83
C ALA A 194 21.12 -1.12 2.20
N ARG A 195 20.74 -2.06 3.08
CA ARG A 195 21.49 -3.34 3.27
C ARG A 195 21.38 -4.24 2.03
N ILE A 196 20.24 -4.12 1.38
CA ILE A 196 19.81 -4.87 0.21
C ILE A 196 20.46 -4.32 -1.08
N GLY A 197 20.50 -3.00 -1.27
CA GLY A 197 21.13 -2.36 -2.43
C GLY A 197 22.65 -2.55 -2.49
N ARG A 198 23.33 -2.67 -1.33
CA ARG A 198 24.79 -2.89 -1.26
C ARG A 198 25.22 -4.31 -1.68
N PHE A 199 24.34 -5.30 -1.61
CA PHE A 199 24.62 -6.64 -2.14
C PHE A 199 24.56 -6.66 -3.67
N MET A 200 23.61 -5.92 -4.27
CA MET A 200 23.42 -5.88 -5.73
C MET A 200 24.49 -5.07 -6.47
N GLY A 201 25.08 -4.04 -5.86
CA GLY A 201 26.19 -3.28 -6.46
C GLY A 201 27.44 -4.12 -6.77
N ARG A 202 27.60 -5.28 -6.09
CA ARG A 202 28.71 -6.22 -6.34
C ARG A 202 28.48 -7.14 -7.54
N ALA A 203 27.23 -7.51 -7.85
CA ALA A 203 26.90 -8.44 -8.94
C ALA A 203 26.77 -7.75 -10.32
N VAL A 204 26.37 -6.48 -10.35
CA VAL A 204 26.32 -5.70 -11.60
C VAL A 204 27.73 -5.44 -12.15
N LYS A 205 28.74 -5.34 -11.27
CA LYS A 205 30.15 -5.27 -11.69
C LYS A 205 30.66 -6.52 -12.42
N THR A 206 29.95 -7.66 -12.33
CA THR A 206 30.38 -8.94 -12.93
C THR A 206 29.73 -9.27 -14.30
N GLY A 207 28.86 -8.41 -14.82
CA GLY A 207 28.60 -8.28 -16.27
C GLY A 207 28.22 -9.53 -17.08
N ARG A 208 27.16 -10.27 -16.75
CA ARG A 208 26.59 -11.26 -17.68
C ARG A 208 25.07 -11.15 -17.79
N GLY A 209 24.62 -10.67 -18.94
CA GLY A 209 23.21 -10.59 -19.32
C GLY A 209 22.66 -11.94 -19.74
N PHE A 210 21.37 -12.19 -19.50
CA PHE A 210 20.72 -13.43 -19.91
C PHE A 210 19.42 -13.18 -20.68
N ARG A 211 19.37 -13.86 -21.83
CA ARG A 211 18.22 -14.03 -22.73
C ARG A 211 17.17 -14.95 -22.09
N LEU A 212 15.92 -14.67 -22.41
CA LEU A 212 14.72 -15.39 -21.98
C LEU A 212 14.40 -16.55 -22.93
N LEU A 213 14.06 -17.71 -22.39
CA LEU A 213 13.31 -18.78 -23.06
C LEU A 213 12.46 -19.55 -22.01
N PRO A 214 11.44 -20.30 -22.45
CA PRO A 214 10.09 -20.17 -21.93
C PRO A 214 9.69 -21.26 -20.93
N HIS A 215 8.46 -21.12 -20.45
CA HIS A 215 7.92 -21.65 -19.21
C HIS A 215 7.09 -22.90 -19.48
N GLU A 216 7.37 -24.01 -18.80
CA GLU A 216 6.41 -25.10 -18.60
C GLU A 216 6.37 -25.51 -17.12
N GLU A 217 5.23 -26.10 -16.76
CA GLU A 217 4.54 -26.06 -15.46
C GLU A 217 5.29 -26.70 -14.29
#